data_AF-A0A244EC20-F1
#
_entry.id   AF-A0A244EC20-F1
#
_cell.length_a   1.000
_cell.length_b   1.000
_cell.length_c   1.000
_cell.angle_alpha   90.00
_cell.angle_beta   90.00
_cell.angle_gamma   90.00
#
_symmetry.space_group_name_H-M   'P 1'
#
loop_
_entity.id
_entity.type
_entity.pdbx_description
1 polymer ?
#
loop_
_entity_poly.entity_id
_entity_poly.type
_entity_poly.pdbx_seq_one_letter_code
_entity_poly.pdbx_strand_id
1 'polypeptide(L)' 'MHWVTIEKAAEQTGLPASFFHERTGASGEWPEGRVWKWFDGRKLVDLDALYDLIAKRPSIPSKRGRKPRQTQCQEEHQPA' A
#
# COMPACT_ATOMS: atom_id res chain seq x y z
N MET A 1 -0.14 19.46 -2.05
CA MET A 1 -1.14 18.78 -2.90
C MET A 1 -0.69 18.87 -4.34
N HIS A 2 0.01 17.84 -4.80
CA HIS A 2 0.63 17.76 -6.12
C HIS A 2 -0.10 16.68 -6.93
N TRP A 3 -1.17 17.10 -7.61
CA TRP A 3 -1.97 16.20 -8.46
C TRP A 3 -1.29 16.03 -9.82
N VAL A 4 -0.90 14.80 -10.12
CA VAL A 4 -0.24 14.44 -11.38
C VAL A 4 -0.95 13.26 -12.02
N THR A 5 -0.79 13.09 -13.33
CA THR A 5 -1.31 11.90 -14.02
C THR A 5 -0.55 10.65 -13.57
N ILE A 6 -1.14 9.47 -13.78
CA ILE A 6 -0.49 8.19 -13.47
C ILE A 6 0.88 8.06 -14.16
N GLU A 7 1.01 8.50 -15.40
CA GLU A 7 2.29 8.47 -16.12
C GLU A 7 3.35 9.34 -15.43
N LYS A 8 2.98 10.56 -15.03
CA LYS A 8 3.89 11.46 -14.31
C LYS A 8 4.21 10.97 -12.90
N ALA A 9 3.26 10.31 -12.23
CA ALA A 9 3.51 9.66 -10.95
C ALA A 9 4.50 8.50 -11.10
N ALA A 10 4.38 7.70 -12.16
CA ALA A 10 5.29 6.61 -12.48
C ALA A 10 6.73 7.11 -12.71
N GLU A 11 6.89 8.17 -13.50
CA GLU A 11 8.20 8.80 -13.72
C GLU A 11 8.83 9.33 -12.43
N GLN A 12 8.06 10.00 -11.56
CA GLN A 12 8.60 10.62 -10.35
C GLN A 12 8.91 9.64 -9.23
N THR A 13 8.13 8.57 -9.10
CA THR A 13 8.31 7.56 -8.04
C THR A 13 9.23 6.42 -8.48
N GLY A 14 9.47 6.27 -9.79
CA GLY A 14 10.16 5.11 -10.36
C GLY A 14 9.34 3.82 -10.33
N LEU A 15 8.04 3.90 -10.00
CA LEU A 15 7.14 2.75 -10.01
C LEU A 15 6.41 2.63 -11.35
N PRO A 16 6.08 1.42 -11.83
CA PRO A 16 5.41 1.25 -13.12
C PRO A 16 3.97 1.78 -13.07
N ALA A 17 3.49 2.38 -14.17
CA ALA A 17 2.12 2.89 -14.29
C ALA A 17 1.05 1.84 -13.95
N SER A 18 1.28 0.57 -14.32
CA SER A 18 0.38 -0.55 -13.98
C SER A 18 0.14 -0.70 -12.48
N PHE A 19 1.14 -0.41 -11.64
CA PHE A 19 1.03 -0.44 -10.19
C PHE A 19 0.01 0.58 -9.68
N PHE A 20 0.03 1.77 -10.25
CA PHE A 20 -0.96 2.81 -9.94
C PHE A 20 -2.34 2.42 -10.45
N HIS A 21 -2.47 1.87 -11.65
CA HIS A 21 -3.76 1.43 -12.19
C HIS A 21 -4.42 0.34 -11.34
N GLU A 22 -3.63 -0.62 -10.83
CA GLU A 22 -4.13 -1.69 -9.96
C GLU A 22 -4.64 -1.13 -8.62
N ARG A 23 -3.88 -0.21 -7.99
CA ARG A 23 -4.22 0.34 -6.67
C ARG A 23 -5.25 1.46 -6.69
N THR A 24 -5.43 2.12 -7.83
CA THR A 24 -6.48 3.12 -8.09
C THR A 24 -7.67 2.51 -8.84
N GLY A 25 -7.73 1.18 -8.97
CA GLY A 25 -8.83 0.46 -9.59
C GLY A 25 -10.05 0.31 -8.67
N ALA A 26 -11.13 -0.29 -9.17
CA ALA A 26 -12.35 -0.53 -8.39
C ALA A 26 -12.14 -1.44 -7.16
N SER A 27 -11.11 -2.30 -7.19
CA SER A 27 -10.67 -3.13 -6.07
C SER A 27 -9.42 -2.57 -5.38
N GLY A 28 -9.10 -1.30 -5.63
CA GLY A 28 -7.88 -0.64 -5.19
C GLY A 28 -7.86 -0.43 -3.68
N GLU A 29 -6.69 -0.60 -3.08
CA GLU A 29 -6.48 -0.35 -1.64
C GLU A 29 -6.39 1.15 -1.32
N TRP A 30 -6.30 2.02 -2.33
CA TRP A 30 -6.08 3.45 -2.11
C TRP A 30 -7.40 4.24 -2.04
N PRO A 31 -7.54 5.12 -1.04
CA PRO A 31 -8.77 5.90 -0.88
C PRO A 31 -8.91 6.93 -2.01
N GLU A 32 -10.03 6.84 -2.73
CA GLU A 32 -10.48 7.83 -3.73
C GLU A 32 -10.74 9.19 -3.05
N GLY A 33 -10.42 10.29 -3.74
CA GLY A 33 -10.53 11.66 -3.26
C GLY A 33 -9.34 12.13 -2.40
N ARG A 34 -8.61 11.21 -1.76
CA ARG A 34 -7.44 11.53 -0.93
C ARG A 34 -6.12 11.28 -1.62
N VAL A 35 -5.92 10.08 -2.17
CA VAL A 35 -4.67 9.69 -2.83
C VAL A 35 -4.81 9.75 -4.35
N TRP A 36 -6.01 9.48 -4.86
CA TRP A 36 -6.28 9.52 -6.29
C TRP A 36 -7.69 10.02 -6.57
N LYS A 37 -7.93 10.58 -7.74
CA LYS A 37 -9.26 11.05 -8.18
C LYS A 37 -9.42 10.93 -9.69
N TRP A 38 -10.67 10.85 -10.12
CA TRP A 38 -11.03 11.06 -11.52
C TRP A 38 -11.14 12.55 -11.82
N PHE A 39 -10.52 12.97 -12.91
CA PHE A 39 -10.62 14.34 -13.40
C PHE A 39 -10.51 14.33 -14.93
N ASP A 40 -11.54 14.86 -15.59
CA ASP A 40 -11.58 15.01 -17.04
C ASP A 40 -11.27 13.71 -17.80
N GLY A 41 -11.89 12.60 -17.39
CA GLY A 41 -11.68 11.27 -17.98
C GLY A 41 -10.31 10.65 -17.71
N ARG A 42 -9.48 11.28 -16.88
CA ARG A 42 -8.14 10.79 -16.50
C ARG A 42 -8.05 10.58 -15.00
N LYS A 43 -7.19 9.63 -14.59
CA LYS A 43 -6.86 9.43 -13.17
C LYS A 43 -5.68 10.32 -12.79
N LEU A 44 -5.90 11.12 -11.75
CA LEU A 44 -4.86 11.89 -11.09
C LEU A 44 -4.51 11.24 -9.76
N VAL A 45 -3.24 11.29 -9.41
CA VAL A 45 -2.69 10.83 -8.14
C VAL A 45 -2.05 12.04 -7.45
N ASP A 46 -2.35 12.23 -6.17
CA ASP A 46 -1.67 13.21 -5.35
C ASP A 46 -0.39 12.57 -4.78
N LEU A 47 0.78 13.08 -5.22
CA LEU A 47 2.06 12.53 -4.79
C LEU A 47 2.31 12.74 -3.29
N ASP A 48 1.86 13.87 -2.76
CA ASP A 48 2.09 14.22 -1.35
C ASP A 48 1.31 13.26 -0.43
N ALA A 49 0.03 13.04 -0.75
CA ALA A 49 -0.81 12.06 -0.07
C ALA A 49 -0.32 10.61 -0.28
N LEU A 50 0.25 10.30 -1.44
CA LEU A 50 0.88 9.00 -1.70
C LEU A 50 2.10 8.80 -0.80
N TYR A 51 3.01 9.77 -0.72
CA TYR A 51 4.18 9.70 0.15
C TYR A 51 3.76 9.64 1.61
N ASP A 52 2.75 10.40 2.04
CA ASP A 52 2.18 10.32 3.38
C ASP A 52 1.55 8.93 3.65
N LEU A 53 0.88 8.33 2.68
CA LEU A 53 0.33 6.97 2.79
C LEU A 53 1.44 5.91 2.94
N ILE A 54 2.52 6.04 2.18
CA ILE A 54 3.68 5.15 2.24
C ILE A 54 4.42 5.36 3.57
N ALA A 55 4.64 6.60 3.97
CA ALA A 55 5.30 6.97 5.23
C ALA A 55 4.50 6.53 6.46
N LYS A 56 3.17 6.66 6.43
CA LYS A 56 2.26 6.20 7.50
C LYS A 56 2.05 4.69 7.54
N ARG A 57 2.46 3.94 6.51
CA ARG A 57 2.51 2.47 6.54
C ARG A 57 3.96 2.01 6.71
N PRO A 58 4.57 2.14 7.91
CA PRO A 58 5.78 1.39 8.20
C PRO A 58 5.40 -0.08 8.16
N SER A 59 5.88 -0.78 7.13
CA SER A 59 5.84 -2.23 6.97
C SER A 59 4.44 -2.86 7.12
N ILE A 60 3.70 -3.01 6.02
CA ILE A 60 2.75 -4.13 5.95
C ILE A 60 3.62 -5.38 6.07
N PRO A 61 3.56 -6.16 7.17
CA PRO A 61 4.32 -7.40 7.24
C PRO A 61 3.80 -8.29 6.12
N SER A 62 4.69 -8.68 5.21
CA SER A 62 4.37 -9.64 4.16
C SER A 62 3.73 -10.87 4.81
N LYS A 63 2.45 -11.10 4.53
CA LYS A 63 1.74 -12.32 4.96
C LYS A 63 2.15 -13.53 4.11
N ARG A 64 2.94 -13.34 3.04
CA ARG A 64 3.52 -14.45 2.27
C ARG A 64 4.65 -15.08 3.08
N GLY A 65 4.32 -16.18 3.77
CA GLY A 65 5.30 -17.07 4.41
C GLY A 65 5.35 -17.04 5.93
N ARG A 66 4.62 -16.16 6.63
CA ARG A 66 4.50 -16.28 8.09
C ARG A 66 3.50 -17.37 8.44
N LYS A 67 4.00 -18.60 8.57
CA LYS A 67 3.35 -19.65 9.38
C LYS A 67 2.92 -19.01 10.70
N PRO A 68 1.66 -19.16 11.16
CA PRO A 68 1.31 -18.77 12.51
C PRO A 68 2.26 -19.53 13.44
N ARG A 69 3.13 -18.81 14.15
CA ARG A 69 3.88 -19.37 15.26
C ARG A 69 2.82 -19.78 16.27
N GLN A 70 2.54 -21.09 16.33
CA GLN A 70 1.70 -21.66 17.36
C GLN A 70 2.37 -21.30 18.69
N THR A 71 1.77 -20.34 19.40
CA THR A 71 2.08 -20.07 20.78
C THR A 71 1.50 -21.21 21.59
N GLN A 72 2.29 -22.26 21.77
CA GLN A 72 2.10 -23.20 22.87
C GLN A 72 3.47 -23.44 23.49
N CYS A 73 3.90 -22.47 24.30
CA CYS A 73 4.84 -22.77 25.37
C CYS A 73 4.08 -23.66 26.34
N GLN A 74 4.14 -24.98 26.15
CA GLN A 74 3.83 -25.92 27.22
C GLN A 74 4.99 -25.86 28.20
N GLU A 75 4.84 -24.98 29.18
CA GLU A 75 5.51 -25.09 30.46
C GLU A 75 4.92 -26.34 31.14
N GLU A 76 5.63 -27.47 31.07
CA GLU A 76 5.34 -28.62 31.94
C GLU A 76 6.65 -29.08 32.60
N HIS A 77 6.97 -28.37 33.68
CA HIS A 77 7.39 -28.92 34.97
C HIS A 77 8.02 -30.32 34.95
N GLN A 78 9.36 -30.40 35.09
CA GLN A 78 10.01 -31.56 35.70
C GLN A 78 9.46 -31.75 37.12
N PRO A 79 9.23 -33.00 37.54
CA PRO A 79 10.03 -33.45 38.67
C PRO A 79 10.52 -34.90 38.57
N ALA A 80 11.75 -35.04 39.07
CA ALA A 80 12.42 -36.19 39.72
C ALA A 80 12.50 -37.53 38.99
#